data_AF-A0A1Q9NIQ7-F1
#
_entry.id   AF-A0A1Q9NIQ7-F1
#
_cell.length_a   1.000
_cell.length_b   1.000
_cell.length_c   1.000
_cell.angle_alpha   90.00
_cell.angle_beta   90.00
_cell.angle_gamma   90.00
#
_symmetry.space_group_name_H-M   'P 1'
#
loop_
_entity.id
_entity.type
_entity.pdbx_description
1 polymer ?
#
loop_
_entity_poly.entity_id
_entity_poly.type
_entity_poly.pdbx_seq_one_letter_code
_entity_poly.pdbx_strand_id
1 'polypeptide(L)'
;MDQIINGILDNPEFKNSSEQEKKVENDIFDEVNTNEDVNASIAALLRRSLPRVQMIGVGGAGNNSAARLMRSNVEDVEVLAINTDAQDLLNTLANKKVLVGYSVTRGFGAGNDPNIGESAARESAEELKELINGDLVFITAGLGGGTGTGAAHVTAELAKEKGALTVSICTLPFNMEGPVRRANAMHGLKKLYHASDTVIVVPNQRLLSLSPDLSLMQGFKIADEVLVRAVSAISELITKPQMVNLDFADVRKVLGQGGVAMIGLGESKGQSNKVEEAVNDALNNPLLEDLDLSTARKALICVSGGEDLSLRDAEQIVAKIQSRIDSDAEIIWGASIDNDLKDTLRVIALISDIDSNFEKEGVFQLKNDAEDLAQGLTKKNQNNGKNKSESYRSKFASKKKGFLSIFK
;
A
#
# COMPACT_ATOMS: atom_id res chain seq x y z
N MET A 1 5.62 14.82 -53.75
CA MET A 1 4.31 14.84 -53.05
C MET A 1 3.66 16.21 -53.16
N ASP A 2 4.43 17.29 -53.00
CA ASP A 2 3.91 18.68 -53.01
C ASP A 2 3.37 19.20 -54.36
N GLN A 3 3.75 18.59 -55.50
CA GLN A 3 3.18 18.97 -56.81
C GLN A 3 1.81 18.34 -57.09
N ILE A 4 1.42 17.28 -56.36
CA ILE A 4 0.09 16.64 -56.51
C ILE A 4 -0.96 17.42 -55.70
N ILE A 5 -0.57 17.96 -54.54
CA ILE A 5 -1.44 18.73 -53.65
C ILE A 5 -1.84 20.07 -54.28
N ASN A 6 -0.90 20.75 -54.95
CA ASN A 6 -1.17 22.04 -55.59
C ASN A 6 -2.03 21.93 -56.87
N GLY A 7 -2.11 20.76 -57.50
CA GLY A 7 -2.97 20.53 -58.68
C GLY A 7 -4.45 20.33 -58.34
N ILE A 8 -4.78 19.96 -57.10
CA ILE A 8 -6.17 19.72 -56.66
C ILE A 8 -6.86 21.04 -56.29
N LEU A 9 -6.11 22.02 -55.77
CA LEU A 9 -6.65 23.30 -55.27
C LEU A 9 -7.03 24.30 -56.38
N ASP A 10 -6.55 24.13 -57.61
CA ASP A 10 -6.81 25.03 -58.75
C ASP A 10 -7.92 24.54 -59.70
N ASN A 11 -8.66 23.49 -59.33
CA ASN A 11 -9.77 22.97 -60.15
C ASN A 11 -11.04 23.86 -60.00
N PRO A 12 -11.59 24.43 -61.08
CA PRO A 12 -12.75 25.33 -61.03
C PRO A 12 -14.05 24.69 -60.51
N GLU A 13 -14.18 23.36 -60.47
CA GLU A 13 -15.32 22.69 -59.81
C GLU A 13 -15.33 22.87 -58.28
N PHE A 14 -14.17 23.12 -57.66
CA PHE A 14 -14.04 23.35 -56.21
C PHE A 14 -14.40 24.78 -55.78
N LYS A 15 -14.48 25.74 -56.72
CA LYS A 15 -14.87 27.13 -56.42
C LYS A 15 -16.38 27.33 -56.41
N ASN A 16 -17.14 26.57 -57.19
CA ASN A 16 -18.61 26.68 -57.25
C ASN A 16 -19.36 25.96 -56.11
N SER A 17 -18.72 25.05 -55.37
CA SER A 17 -19.28 24.46 -54.14
C SER A 17 -19.33 25.47 -52.98
N SER A 18 -18.41 26.43 -52.97
CA SER A 18 -18.25 27.39 -51.86
C SER A 18 -19.36 28.46 -51.73
N GLU A 19 -20.16 28.69 -52.78
CA GLU A 19 -21.29 29.63 -52.75
C GLU A 19 -22.63 28.96 -52.40
N GLN A 20 -22.77 27.64 -52.62
CA GLN A 20 -23.92 26.86 -52.15
C GLN A 20 -23.78 26.44 -50.69
N GLU A 21 -22.56 26.21 -50.19
CA GLU A 21 -22.31 25.88 -48.78
C GLU A 21 -22.62 27.05 -47.83
N LYS A 22 -22.35 28.30 -48.23
CA LYS A 22 -22.63 29.49 -47.40
C LYS A 22 -24.10 29.79 -47.15
N LYS A 23 -25.01 29.23 -47.96
CA LYS A 23 -26.46 29.38 -47.79
C LYS A 23 -27.08 28.27 -46.95
N VAL A 24 -26.36 27.16 -46.76
CA VAL A 24 -26.73 26.07 -45.86
C VAL A 24 -26.12 26.28 -44.46
N GLU A 25 -24.95 26.94 -44.38
CA GLU A 25 -24.35 27.31 -43.09
C GLU A 25 -25.27 28.19 -42.23
N ASN A 26 -25.98 29.16 -42.79
CA ASN A 26 -26.80 30.09 -41.99
C ASN A 26 -28.13 29.50 -41.48
N ASP A 27 -28.61 28.38 -42.01
CA ASP A 27 -29.81 27.69 -41.51
C ASP A 27 -29.45 26.50 -40.58
N ILE A 28 -28.15 26.19 -40.40
CA ILE A 28 -27.65 25.20 -39.42
C ILE A 28 -27.21 25.90 -38.11
N PHE A 29 -27.23 27.23 -38.05
CA PHE A 29 -26.84 28.00 -36.85
C PHE A 29 -27.88 28.03 -35.72
N ASP A 30 -29.04 27.38 -35.88
CA ASP A 30 -30.08 27.30 -34.84
C ASP A 30 -30.38 25.85 -34.34
N GLU A 31 -29.63 24.83 -34.78
CA GLU A 31 -29.73 23.48 -34.24
C GLU A 31 -28.49 23.07 -33.42
N VAL A 32 -28.55 23.46 -32.14
CA VAL A 32 -27.98 22.75 -30.99
C VAL A 32 -26.45 22.68 -30.88
N ASN A 33 -26.00 23.34 -29.80
CA ASN A 33 -24.66 23.34 -29.20
C ASN A 33 -24.23 21.93 -28.68
N THR A 34 -24.21 20.92 -29.56
CA THR A 34 -24.16 19.48 -29.22
C THR A 34 -22.80 18.99 -28.74
N ASN A 35 -21.68 19.59 -29.18
CA ASN A 35 -20.35 19.10 -28.79
C ASN A 35 -19.92 19.57 -27.40
N GLU A 36 -20.31 20.77 -26.95
CA GLU A 36 -20.00 21.26 -25.60
C GLU A 36 -20.78 20.48 -24.53
N ASP A 37 -22.07 20.23 -24.76
CA ASP A 37 -22.92 19.49 -23.81
C ASP A 37 -22.55 18.00 -23.73
N VAL A 38 -22.19 17.38 -24.87
CA VAL A 38 -21.70 15.99 -24.90
C VAL A 38 -20.33 15.90 -24.24
N ASN A 39 -19.40 16.82 -24.51
CA ASN A 39 -18.08 16.82 -23.87
C ASN A 39 -18.18 17.11 -22.36
N ALA A 40 -19.09 18.00 -21.94
CA ALA A 40 -19.35 18.26 -20.52
C ALA A 40 -19.95 17.03 -19.83
N SER A 41 -20.86 16.32 -20.50
CA SER A 41 -21.44 15.07 -20.00
C SER A 41 -20.39 13.96 -19.88
N ILE A 42 -19.55 13.78 -20.90
CA ILE A 42 -18.44 12.81 -20.91
C ILE A 42 -17.40 13.18 -19.83
N ALA A 43 -17.03 14.45 -19.70
CA ALA A 43 -16.12 14.91 -18.65
C ALA A 43 -16.69 14.69 -17.25
N ALA A 44 -17.99 14.90 -17.06
CA ALA A 44 -18.67 14.62 -15.79
C ALA A 44 -18.73 13.11 -15.49
N LEU A 45 -18.94 12.27 -16.51
CA LEU A 45 -18.88 10.81 -16.38
C LEU A 45 -17.45 10.33 -16.07
N LEU A 46 -16.44 10.87 -16.76
CA LEU A 46 -15.03 10.58 -16.53
C LEU A 46 -14.59 10.95 -15.11
N ARG A 47 -14.99 12.13 -14.62
CA ARG A 47 -14.74 12.55 -13.23
C ARG A 47 -15.39 11.64 -12.20
N ARG A 48 -16.53 11.02 -12.53
CA ARG A 48 -17.20 10.04 -11.65
C ARG A 48 -16.60 8.63 -11.77
N SER A 49 -15.89 8.33 -12.86
CA SER A 49 -15.28 7.01 -13.10
C SER A 49 -13.81 6.93 -12.70
N LEU A 50 -13.12 8.06 -12.48
CA LEU A 50 -11.76 8.06 -11.95
C LEU A 50 -11.75 7.45 -10.53
N PRO A 51 -10.86 6.48 -10.25
CA PRO A 51 -10.75 5.91 -8.91
C PRO A 51 -10.40 6.98 -7.89
N ARG A 52 -11.14 7.01 -6.78
CA ARG A 52 -10.79 7.86 -5.64
C ARG A 52 -9.65 7.21 -4.87
N VAL A 53 -8.56 7.94 -4.69
CA VAL A 53 -7.43 7.50 -3.87
C VAL A 53 -7.50 8.18 -2.51
N GLN A 54 -7.40 7.40 -1.44
CA GLN A 54 -7.40 7.91 -0.07
C GLN A 54 -6.18 7.36 0.69
N MET A 55 -5.48 8.21 1.43
CA MET A 55 -4.42 7.82 2.35
C MET A 55 -4.88 8.03 3.79
N ILE A 56 -4.75 6.99 4.61
CA ILE A 56 -5.12 6.99 6.01
C ILE A 56 -3.86 6.84 6.86
N GLY A 57 -3.47 7.93 7.54
CA GLY A 57 -2.39 7.93 8.52
C GLY A 57 -2.88 7.44 9.87
N VAL A 58 -2.24 6.42 10.45
CA VAL A 58 -2.66 5.82 11.72
C VAL A 58 -1.55 5.95 12.78
N GLY A 59 -1.87 6.64 13.87
CA GLY A 59 -0.93 6.95 14.96
C GLY A 59 0.14 7.97 14.54
N GLY A 60 1.08 8.28 15.43
CA GLY A 60 2.01 9.39 15.20
C GLY A 60 2.91 9.25 13.97
N ALA A 61 3.51 8.08 13.75
CA ALA A 61 4.33 7.86 12.55
C ALA A 61 3.49 7.93 11.25
N GLY A 62 2.31 7.29 11.24
CA GLY A 62 1.43 7.36 10.07
C GLY A 62 0.93 8.78 9.79
N ASN A 63 0.58 9.53 10.84
CA ASN A 63 0.20 10.94 10.76
C ASN A 63 1.33 11.82 10.25
N ASN A 64 2.58 11.56 10.63
CA ASN A 64 3.74 12.28 10.11
C ASN A 64 3.91 12.06 8.59
N SER A 65 3.80 10.81 8.13
CA SER A 65 3.87 10.50 6.70
C SER A 65 2.69 11.10 5.93
N ALA A 66 1.47 11.04 6.48
CA ALA A 66 0.28 11.67 5.92
C ALA A 66 0.42 13.20 5.81
N ALA A 67 0.91 13.85 6.87
CA ALA A 67 1.19 15.28 6.85
C ALA A 67 2.31 15.66 5.87
N ARG A 68 3.26 14.76 5.62
CA ARG A 68 4.28 14.96 4.58
C ARG A 68 3.68 14.89 3.19
N LEU A 69 2.81 13.91 2.91
CA LEU A 69 2.11 13.83 1.63
C LEU A 69 1.35 15.13 1.33
N MET A 70 0.62 15.66 2.32
CA MET A 70 -0.09 16.94 2.20
C MET A 70 0.84 18.11 1.86
N ARG A 71 2.06 18.14 2.43
CA ARG A 71 3.05 19.19 2.13
C ARG A 71 3.70 19.04 0.76
N SER A 72 3.74 17.81 0.23
CA SER A 72 4.21 17.51 -1.12
C SER A 72 3.20 17.86 -2.22
N ASN A 73 2.01 18.37 -1.85
CA ASN A 73 0.95 18.84 -2.76
C ASN A 73 0.52 17.79 -3.78
N VAL A 74 0.33 16.54 -3.34
CA VAL A 74 -0.25 15.48 -4.17
C VAL A 74 -1.76 15.69 -4.22
N GLU A 75 -2.23 16.33 -5.29
CA GLU A 75 -3.62 16.82 -5.40
C GLU A 75 -4.68 15.71 -5.46
N ASP A 76 -4.31 14.52 -5.90
CA ASP A 76 -5.26 13.44 -6.20
C ASP A 76 -5.54 12.48 -5.02
N VAL A 77 -4.97 12.75 -3.84
CA VAL A 77 -5.09 11.86 -2.67
C VAL A 77 -5.78 12.58 -1.52
N GLU A 78 -6.94 12.06 -1.09
CA GLU A 78 -7.59 12.53 0.14
C GLU A 78 -6.90 11.94 1.36
N VAL A 79 -6.47 12.78 2.31
CA VAL A 79 -5.74 12.37 3.51
C VAL A 79 -6.62 12.40 4.75
N LEU A 80 -6.73 11.25 5.41
CA LEU A 80 -7.39 11.05 6.71
C LEU A 80 -6.33 10.72 7.77
N ALA A 81 -6.29 11.48 8.87
CA ALA A 81 -5.42 11.18 10.01
C ALA A 81 -6.22 10.60 11.17
N ILE A 82 -5.74 9.51 11.76
CA ILE A 82 -6.36 8.77 12.86
C ILE A 82 -5.37 8.69 14.01
N ASN A 83 -5.77 9.12 15.21
CA ASN A 83 -4.92 8.96 16.39
C ASN A 83 -5.75 8.85 17.67
N THR A 84 -5.16 8.24 18.70
CA THR A 84 -5.66 8.26 20.08
C THR A 84 -5.10 9.43 20.89
N ASP A 85 -4.00 10.02 20.42
CA ASP A 85 -3.38 11.21 21.03
C ASP A 85 -3.96 12.48 20.39
N ALA A 86 -4.69 13.24 21.19
CA ALA A 86 -5.36 14.45 20.74
C ALA A 86 -4.38 15.59 20.42
N GLN A 87 -3.25 15.67 21.14
CA GLN A 87 -2.26 16.71 20.94
C GLN A 87 -1.52 16.49 19.61
N ASP A 88 -1.13 15.26 19.33
CA ASP A 88 -0.47 14.89 18.08
C ASP A 88 -1.41 15.08 16.87
N LEU A 89 -2.66 14.65 17.00
CA LEU A 89 -3.67 14.80 15.95
C LEU A 89 -4.00 16.27 15.64
N LEU A 90 -4.06 17.13 16.66
CA LEU A 90 -4.33 18.56 16.47
C LEU A 90 -3.27 19.21 15.56
N ASN A 91 -2.01 18.83 15.75
CA ASN A 91 -0.86 19.37 14.99
C ASN A 91 -0.64 18.70 13.63
N THR A 92 -1.27 17.55 13.38
CA THR A 92 -1.16 16.83 12.11
C THR A 92 -1.79 17.62 10.96
N LEU A 93 -1.19 17.67 9.77
CA LEU A 93 -1.83 18.24 8.58
C LEU A 93 -2.55 17.12 7.80
N ALA A 94 -3.86 17.25 7.59
CA ALA A 94 -4.69 16.28 6.87
C ALA A 94 -6.01 16.94 6.42
N ASN A 95 -6.68 16.41 5.39
CA ASN A 95 -8.01 16.87 4.98
C ASN A 95 -9.06 16.58 6.05
N LYS A 96 -8.97 15.39 6.67
CA LYS A 96 -9.86 14.92 7.74
C LYS A 96 -9.05 14.34 8.89
N LYS A 97 -9.62 14.41 10.10
CA LYS A 97 -8.98 13.94 11.33
C LYS A 97 -9.99 13.24 12.23
N VAL A 98 -9.61 12.13 12.84
CA VAL A 98 -10.44 11.37 13.77
C VAL A 98 -9.65 11.05 15.03
N LEU A 99 -10.20 11.48 16.17
CA LEU A 99 -9.70 11.11 17.50
C LEU A 99 -10.39 9.82 17.93
N VAL A 100 -9.70 8.69 17.81
CA VAL A 100 -10.27 7.39 18.15
C VAL A 100 -10.10 7.05 19.63
N GLY A 101 -11.07 6.33 20.19
CA GLY A 101 -10.99 5.78 21.55
C GLY A 101 -10.93 6.84 22.65
N TYR A 102 -11.72 7.91 22.50
CA TYR A 102 -11.82 8.95 23.53
C TYR A 102 -12.29 8.37 24.87
N SER A 103 -13.20 7.38 24.85
CA SER A 103 -13.70 6.76 26.08
C SER A 103 -12.60 5.99 26.84
N VAL A 104 -11.66 5.37 26.12
CA VAL A 104 -10.59 4.54 26.67
C VAL A 104 -9.37 5.36 27.07
N THR A 105 -8.95 6.29 26.22
CA THR A 105 -7.66 7.00 26.35
C THR A 105 -7.79 8.42 26.87
N ARG A 106 -9.00 9.00 26.81
CA ARG A 106 -9.28 10.42 27.08
C ARG A 106 -8.41 11.38 26.27
N GLY A 107 -7.91 10.94 25.12
CA GLY A 107 -7.03 11.72 24.25
C GLY A 107 -5.55 11.73 24.63
N PHE A 108 -5.12 10.92 25.61
CA PHE A 108 -3.71 10.83 26.05
C PHE A 108 -2.87 9.79 25.29
N GLY A 109 -3.46 9.12 24.29
CA GLY A 109 -2.78 8.08 23.52
C GLY A 109 -2.87 6.68 24.11
N ALA A 110 -2.40 5.70 23.35
CA ALA A 110 -2.47 4.27 23.69
C ALA A 110 -1.27 3.74 24.52
N GLY A 111 -0.33 4.59 24.94
CA GLY A 111 0.74 4.21 25.89
C GLY A 111 1.65 3.06 25.45
N ASN A 112 1.92 2.90 24.14
CA ASN A 112 2.64 1.75 23.55
C ASN A 112 1.95 0.38 23.69
N ASP A 113 0.67 0.32 24.06
CA ASP A 113 -0.11 -0.91 24.08
C ASP A 113 -0.98 -1.05 22.81
N PRO A 114 -0.69 -2.02 21.93
CA PRO A 114 -1.50 -2.27 20.73
C PRO A 114 -2.96 -2.62 21.02
N ASN A 115 -3.26 -3.26 22.16
CA ASN A 115 -4.64 -3.65 22.48
C ASN A 115 -5.53 -2.43 22.76
N ILE A 116 -4.95 -1.38 23.36
CA ILE A 116 -5.63 -0.11 23.56
C ILE A 116 -5.89 0.56 22.20
N GLY A 117 -4.89 0.57 21.31
CA GLY A 117 -5.04 1.10 19.95
C GLY A 117 -6.13 0.37 19.14
N GLU A 118 -6.19 -0.95 19.25
CA GLU A 118 -7.23 -1.77 18.60
C GLU A 118 -8.62 -1.48 19.17
N SER A 119 -8.75 -1.45 20.50
CA SER A 119 -10.02 -1.15 21.17
C SER A 119 -10.52 0.24 20.80
N ALA A 120 -9.63 1.23 20.74
CA ALA A 120 -9.94 2.59 20.32
C ALA A 120 -10.48 2.67 18.89
N ALA A 121 -9.86 1.95 17.96
CA ALA A 121 -10.31 1.89 16.57
C ALA A 121 -11.66 1.18 16.44
N ARG A 122 -11.88 0.07 17.16
CA ARG A 122 -13.15 -0.65 17.16
C ARG A 122 -14.30 0.15 17.77
N GLU A 123 -14.04 0.93 18.83
CA GLU A 123 -15.01 1.88 19.39
C GLU A 123 -15.49 2.89 18.34
N SER A 124 -14.58 3.35 17.50
CA SER A 124 -14.83 4.42 16.53
C SER A 124 -15.12 3.87 15.12
N ALA A 125 -15.44 2.57 15.00
CA ALA A 125 -15.51 1.89 13.71
C ALA A 125 -16.55 2.47 12.76
N GLU A 126 -17.72 2.89 13.27
CA GLU A 126 -18.76 3.49 12.43
C GLU A 126 -18.32 4.84 11.85
N GLU A 127 -17.73 5.72 12.67
CA GLU A 127 -17.16 6.99 12.20
C GLU A 127 -16.05 6.77 11.16
N LEU A 128 -15.15 5.80 11.40
CA LEU A 128 -14.12 5.44 10.44
C LEU A 128 -14.73 4.92 9.12
N LYS A 129 -15.73 4.04 9.19
CA LYS A 129 -16.44 3.52 8.01
C LYS A 129 -17.10 4.63 7.20
N GLU A 130 -17.68 5.64 7.83
CA GLU A 130 -18.28 6.78 7.13
C GLU A 130 -17.24 7.59 6.36
N LEU A 131 -16.06 7.78 6.93
CA LEU A 131 -15.00 8.61 6.36
C LEU A 131 -14.14 7.90 5.31
N ILE A 132 -14.05 6.56 5.34
CA ILE A 132 -13.37 5.77 4.32
C ILE A 132 -14.21 5.78 3.03
N ASN A 133 -13.73 6.41 1.95
CA ASN A 133 -14.51 6.61 0.72
C ASN A 133 -13.71 6.38 -0.58
N GLY A 134 -12.45 5.94 -0.46
CA GLY A 134 -11.57 5.63 -1.60
C GLY A 134 -11.87 4.27 -2.25
N ASP A 135 -11.67 4.18 -3.56
CA ASP A 135 -11.64 2.93 -4.32
C ASP A 135 -10.29 2.21 -4.12
N LEU A 136 -9.22 3.00 -3.92
CA LEU A 136 -7.90 2.59 -3.45
C LEU A 136 -7.59 3.31 -2.14
N VAL A 137 -7.35 2.53 -1.08
CA VAL A 137 -7.06 3.04 0.26
C VAL A 137 -5.66 2.61 0.68
N PHE A 138 -4.80 3.60 0.90
CA PHE A 138 -3.48 3.40 1.51
C PHE A 138 -3.57 3.56 3.02
N ILE A 139 -3.10 2.59 3.78
CA ILE A 139 -3.06 2.67 5.25
C ILE A 139 -1.61 2.75 5.67
N THR A 140 -1.19 3.91 6.19
CA THR A 140 0.18 4.09 6.65
C THR A 140 0.28 4.04 8.17
N ALA A 141 1.23 3.26 8.68
CA ALA A 141 1.48 3.16 10.12
C ALA A 141 2.95 2.81 10.43
N GLY A 142 3.49 3.43 11.47
CA GLY A 142 4.70 2.92 12.12
C GLY A 142 4.34 1.86 13.14
N LEU A 143 4.80 0.63 12.91
CA LEU A 143 4.50 -0.50 13.79
C LEU A 143 5.42 -0.52 15.01
N GLY A 144 4.91 -1.11 16.08
CA GLY A 144 5.59 -1.27 17.37
C GLY A 144 5.09 -0.34 18.47
N GLY A 145 4.47 0.79 18.12
CA GLY A 145 3.74 1.64 19.07
C GLY A 145 2.37 1.05 19.46
N GLY A 146 1.56 1.80 20.20
CA GLY A 146 0.22 1.35 20.59
C GLY A 146 -0.82 1.60 19.49
N THR A 147 -1.00 2.87 19.12
CA THR A 147 -2.04 3.29 18.17
C THR A 147 -1.82 2.75 16.77
N GLY A 148 -0.66 2.98 16.16
CA GLY A 148 -0.38 2.51 14.79
C GLY A 148 -0.55 1.00 14.66
N THR A 149 0.08 0.23 15.54
CA THR A 149 0.00 -1.24 15.55
C THR A 149 -1.41 -1.77 15.78
N GLY A 150 -2.15 -1.17 16.72
CA GLY A 150 -3.49 -1.62 17.11
C GLY A 150 -4.59 -1.18 16.16
N ALA A 151 -4.54 0.05 15.65
CA ALA A 151 -5.62 0.63 14.85
C ALA A 151 -5.46 0.39 13.34
N ALA A 152 -4.25 0.14 12.83
CA ALA A 152 -4.04 0.01 11.38
C ALA A 152 -4.78 -1.18 10.77
N HIS A 153 -4.70 -2.37 11.41
CA HIS A 153 -5.38 -3.55 10.88
C HIS A 153 -6.91 -3.43 10.98
N VAL A 154 -7.45 -2.83 12.05
CA VAL A 154 -8.87 -2.53 12.14
C VAL A 154 -9.29 -1.60 11.00
N THR A 155 -8.53 -0.52 10.76
CA THR A 155 -8.82 0.41 9.65
C THR A 155 -8.79 -0.30 8.29
N ALA A 156 -7.88 -1.26 8.11
CA ALA A 156 -7.78 -2.07 6.89
C ALA A 156 -8.97 -3.02 6.71
N GLU A 157 -9.43 -3.68 7.78
CA GLU A 157 -10.67 -4.47 7.78
C GLU A 157 -11.85 -3.62 7.31
N LEU A 158 -12.03 -2.42 7.86
CA LEU A 158 -13.14 -1.53 7.50
C LEU A 158 -13.05 -1.06 6.03
N ALA A 159 -11.85 -0.77 5.52
CA ALA A 159 -11.66 -0.39 4.13
C ALA A 159 -12.01 -1.54 3.16
N LYS A 160 -11.56 -2.76 3.45
CA LYS A 160 -11.90 -3.96 2.66
C LYS A 160 -13.39 -4.27 2.71
N GLU A 161 -14.05 -4.11 3.86
CA GLU A 161 -15.51 -4.27 3.98
C GLU A 161 -16.28 -3.33 3.05
N LYS A 162 -15.72 -2.13 2.74
CA LYS A 162 -16.29 -1.18 1.77
C LYS A 162 -15.94 -1.49 0.31
N GLY A 163 -15.18 -2.55 0.04
CA GLY A 163 -14.78 -2.95 -1.31
C GLY A 163 -13.55 -2.19 -1.86
N ALA A 164 -12.88 -1.40 -1.03
CA ALA A 164 -11.67 -0.70 -1.43
C ALA A 164 -10.51 -1.68 -1.63
N LEU A 165 -9.70 -1.44 -2.67
CA LEU A 165 -8.38 -2.06 -2.78
C LEU A 165 -7.52 -1.50 -1.64
N THR A 166 -7.14 -2.35 -0.69
CA THR A 166 -6.54 -1.91 0.57
C THR A 166 -5.06 -2.26 0.61
N VAL A 167 -4.22 -1.24 0.49
CA VAL A 167 -2.76 -1.37 0.49
C VAL A 167 -2.21 -0.76 1.78
N SER A 168 -1.68 -1.59 2.66
CA SER A 168 -1.06 -1.11 3.89
C SER A 168 0.42 -0.88 3.68
N ILE A 169 0.94 0.26 4.11
CA ILE A 169 2.36 0.60 4.06
C ILE A 169 2.84 0.82 5.48
N CYS A 170 3.76 -0.03 5.94
CA CYS A 170 4.12 -0.05 7.34
C CYS A 170 5.63 0.01 7.54
N THR A 171 6.07 0.73 8.57
CA THR A 171 7.49 0.74 8.95
C THR A 171 7.73 -0.17 10.14
N LEU A 172 8.84 -0.90 10.11
CA LEU A 172 9.33 -1.68 11.25
C LEU A 172 10.34 -0.86 12.05
N PRO A 173 10.34 -0.97 13.39
CA PRO A 173 11.17 -0.14 14.24
C PRO A 173 12.67 -0.46 14.11
N PHE A 174 13.51 0.54 14.40
CA PHE A 174 14.96 0.35 14.50
C PHE A 174 15.32 -0.63 15.61
N ASN A 175 16.47 -1.33 15.50
CA ASN A 175 16.99 -2.21 16.57
C ASN A 175 17.07 -1.50 17.94
N MET A 176 17.45 -0.22 17.93
CA MET A 176 17.63 0.58 19.14
C MET A 176 16.33 0.98 19.84
N GLU A 177 15.17 0.86 19.19
CA GLU A 177 13.87 1.12 19.82
C GLU A 177 13.45 0.01 20.81
N GLY A 178 14.19 -1.11 20.81
CA GLY A 178 14.08 -2.17 21.81
C GLY A 178 13.21 -3.36 21.39
N PRO A 179 13.39 -4.51 22.06
CA PRO A 179 12.79 -5.78 21.66
C PRO A 179 11.26 -5.81 21.83
N VAL A 180 10.71 -5.11 22.82
CA VAL A 180 9.25 -5.02 23.04
C VAL A 180 8.56 -4.37 21.85
N ARG A 181 9.13 -3.27 21.35
CA ARG A 181 8.60 -2.54 20.20
C ARG A 181 8.63 -3.38 18.93
N ARG A 182 9.72 -4.15 18.73
CA ARG A 182 9.81 -5.14 17.66
C ARG A 182 8.77 -6.26 17.76
N ALA A 183 8.58 -6.84 18.94
CA ALA A 183 7.59 -7.90 19.14
C ALA A 183 6.17 -7.40 18.84
N ASN A 184 5.82 -6.20 19.33
CA ASN A 184 4.56 -5.55 18.99
C ASN A 184 4.42 -5.33 17.48
N ALA A 185 5.50 -4.90 16.82
CA ALA A 185 5.48 -4.67 15.38
C ALA A 185 5.20 -5.95 14.58
N MET A 186 5.81 -7.08 14.95
CA MET A 186 5.57 -8.36 14.28
C MET A 186 4.15 -8.87 14.49
N HIS A 187 3.61 -8.71 15.70
CA HIS A 187 2.21 -9.05 15.98
C HIS A 187 1.23 -8.19 15.16
N GLY A 188 1.47 -6.87 15.11
CA GLY A 188 0.68 -5.96 14.29
C GLY A 188 0.78 -6.27 12.79
N LEU A 189 1.99 -6.57 12.31
CA LEU A 189 2.24 -6.93 10.92
C LEU A 189 1.45 -8.18 10.51
N LYS A 190 1.41 -9.21 11.36
CA LYS A 190 0.61 -10.42 11.13
C LYS A 190 -0.88 -10.09 10.97
N LYS A 191 -1.45 -9.28 11.87
CA LYS A 191 -2.85 -8.85 11.76
C LYS A 191 -3.11 -8.02 10.51
N LEU A 192 -2.20 -7.09 10.21
CA LEU A 192 -2.31 -6.19 9.06
C LEU A 192 -2.26 -6.96 7.73
N TYR A 193 -1.44 -8.02 7.65
CA TYR A 193 -1.38 -8.92 6.50
C TYR A 193 -2.72 -9.59 6.21
N HIS A 194 -3.41 -10.09 7.24
CA HIS A 194 -4.74 -10.68 7.05
C HIS A 194 -5.83 -9.64 6.73
N ALA A 195 -5.62 -8.39 7.18
CA ALA A 195 -6.57 -7.30 7.01
C ALA A 195 -6.39 -6.48 5.71
N SER A 196 -5.32 -6.71 4.94
CA SER A 196 -5.00 -5.94 3.72
C SER A 196 -5.01 -6.83 2.48
N ASP A 197 -4.99 -6.24 1.29
CA ASP A 197 -4.78 -6.96 0.02
C ASP A 197 -3.28 -7.09 -0.30
N THR A 198 -2.53 -6.02 0.00
CA THR A 198 -1.07 -5.98 -0.04
C THR A 198 -0.55 -5.23 1.17
N VAL A 199 0.52 -5.74 1.78
CA VAL A 199 1.27 -5.05 2.85
C VAL A 199 2.68 -4.77 2.37
N ILE A 200 2.97 -3.49 2.17
CA ILE A 200 4.30 -2.99 1.88
C ILE A 200 5.04 -2.78 3.19
N VAL A 201 6.18 -3.46 3.36
CA VAL A 201 6.96 -3.40 4.60
C VAL A 201 8.24 -2.60 4.36
N VAL A 202 8.46 -1.57 5.18
CA VAL A 202 9.66 -0.74 5.15
C VAL A 202 10.46 -0.98 6.43
N PRO A 203 11.51 -1.81 6.39
CA PRO A 203 12.35 -2.06 7.55
C PRO A 203 13.28 -0.85 7.83
N ASN A 204 12.97 -0.04 8.85
CA ASN A 204 13.77 1.17 9.16
C ASN A 204 15.26 0.84 9.40
N GLN A 205 15.55 -0.37 9.89
CA GLN A 205 16.93 -0.82 10.09
C GLN A 205 17.77 -0.78 8.80
N ARG A 206 17.15 -1.01 7.62
CA ARG A 206 17.84 -0.96 6.32
C ARG A 206 18.15 0.46 5.86
N LEU A 207 17.43 1.46 6.37
CA LEU A 207 17.69 2.86 6.06
C LEU A 207 19.03 3.33 6.63
N LEU A 208 19.55 2.68 7.68
CA LEU A 208 20.89 2.98 8.21
C LEU A 208 22.00 2.57 7.26
N SER A 209 21.77 1.58 6.40
CA SER A 209 22.74 1.15 5.38
C SER A 209 22.91 2.19 4.28
N LEU A 210 21.90 3.05 4.05
CA LEU A 210 21.96 4.13 3.07
C LEU A 210 22.87 5.28 3.51
N SER A 211 22.93 5.56 4.82
CA SER A 211 23.85 6.58 5.37
C SER A 211 24.08 6.31 6.87
N PRO A 212 25.25 5.80 7.25
CA PRO A 212 25.57 5.45 8.65
C PRO A 212 25.57 6.65 9.62
N ASP A 213 25.77 7.86 9.09
CA ASP A 213 25.93 9.10 9.88
C ASP A 213 24.60 9.82 10.16
N LEU A 214 23.46 9.22 9.78
CA LEU A 214 22.16 9.82 9.99
C LEU A 214 21.81 9.93 11.47
N SER A 215 21.37 11.13 11.88
CA SER A 215 20.65 11.26 13.15
C SER A 215 19.33 10.51 13.10
N LEU A 216 18.82 10.11 14.27
CA LEU A 216 17.52 9.45 14.39
C LEU A 216 16.38 10.22 13.70
N MET A 217 16.37 11.54 13.85
CA MET A 217 15.38 12.40 13.20
C MET A 217 15.48 12.37 11.67
N GLN A 218 16.69 12.28 11.11
CA GLN A 218 16.87 12.16 9.67
C GLN A 218 16.45 10.76 9.18
N GLY A 219 16.74 9.71 9.95
CA GLY A 219 16.29 8.35 9.63
C GLY A 219 14.77 8.25 9.50
N PHE A 220 14.01 8.80 10.44
CA PHE A 220 12.53 8.85 10.33
C PHE A 220 12.05 9.68 9.15
N LYS A 221 12.71 10.80 8.83
CA LYS A 221 12.36 11.61 7.66
C LYS A 221 12.56 10.84 6.36
N ILE A 222 13.63 10.05 6.25
CA ILE A 222 13.89 9.19 5.08
C ILE A 222 12.83 8.10 4.98
N ALA A 223 12.48 7.46 6.12
CA ALA A 223 11.40 6.47 6.14
C ALA A 223 10.09 7.08 5.62
N ASP A 224 9.69 8.24 6.14
CA ASP A 224 8.50 8.97 5.67
C ASP A 224 8.58 9.31 4.18
N GLU A 225 9.77 9.67 3.69
CA GLU A 225 9.97 10.02 2.28
C GLU A 225 9.81 8.82 1.36
N VAL A 226 10.31 7.64 1.74
CA VAL A 226 10.08 6.39 1.01
C VAL A 226 8.58 6.10 0.92
N LEU A 227 7.84 6.26 2.03
CA LEU A 227 6.39 6.05 2.07
C LEU A 227 5.65 7.01 1.14
N VAL A 228 5.99 8.30 1.20
CA VAL A 228 5.37 9.34 0.35
C VAL A 228 5.65 9.06 -1.12
N ARG A 229 6.90 8.75 -1.49
CA ARG A 229 7.27 8.42 -2.88
C ARG A 229 6.46 7.23 -3.41
N ALA A 230 6.26 6.20 -2.59
CA ALA A 230 5.47 5.04 -2.99
C ALA A 230 3.99 5.36 -3.20
N VAL A 231 3.36 6.08 -2.26
CA VAL A 231 1.95 6.50 -2.39
C VAL A 231 1.77 7.41 -3.59
N SER A 232 2.65 8.41 -3.75
CA SER A 232 2.62 9.33 -4.89
C SER A 232 2.71 8.57 -6.20
N ALA A 233 3.70 7.68 -6.35
CA ALA A 233 3.90 6.94 -7.59
C ALA A 233 2.68 6.09 -7.96
N ILE A 234 2.16 5.30 -7.02
CA ILE A 234 1.00 4.43 -7.30
C ILE A 234 -0.26 5.27 -7.55
N SER A 235 -0.45 6.38 -6.83
CA SER A 235 -1.58 7.28 -7.06
C SER A 235 -1.51 7.92 -8.44
N GLU A 236 -0.38 8.51 -8.80
CA GLU A 236 -0.17 9.17 -10.10
C GLU A 236 -0.35 8.22 -11.26
N LEU A 237 0.05 6.95 -11.08
CA LEU A 237 -0.17 5.90 -12.07
C LEU A 237 -1.64 5.72 -12.46
N ILE A 238 -2.57 6.06 -11.56
CA ILE A 238 -4.01 5.83 -11.68
C ILE A 238 -4.77 7.12 -11.99
N THR A 239 -4.35 8.24 -11.40
CA THR A 239 -5.13 9.49 -11.41
C THR A 239 -4.72 10.44 -12.52
N LYS A 240 -3.47 10.37 -13.00
CA LYS A 240 -2.92 11.30 -14.00
C LYS A 240 -2.82 10.64 -15.38
N PRO A 241 -3.17 11.37 -16.47
CA PRO A 241 -2.86 10.94 -17.83
C PRO A 241 -1.35 10.77 -18.01
N GLN A 242 -0.94 9.65 -18.60
CA GLN A 242 0.47 9.27 -18.73
C GLN A 242 0.84 8.87 -20.16
N MET A 243 2.15 8.79 -20.44
CA MET A 243 2.63 8.27 -21.73
C MET A 243 2.21 6.81 -21.92
N VAL A 244 2.25 6.03 -20.84
CA VAL A 244 1.74 4.66 -20.80
C VAL A 244 0.77 4.60 -19.64
N ASN A 245 -0.53 4.67 -19.96
CA ASN A 245 -1.58 4.70 -18.97
C ASN A 245 -1.93 3.28 -18.53
N LEU A 246 -1.89 3.02 -17.22
CA LEU A 246 -2.42 1.79 -16.62
C LEU A 246 -3.89 2.01 -16.27
N ASP A 247 -4.69 0.96 -16.39
CA ASP A 247 -6.05 0.99 -15.85
C ASP A 247 -6.06 0.56 -14.36
N PHE A 248 -7.13 0.91 -13.67
CA PHE A 248 -7.27 0.55 -12.26
C PHE A 248 -7.48 -0.96 -12.05
N ALA A 249 -7.97 -1.68 -13.07
CA ALA A 249 -8.20 -3.12 -13.00
C ALA A 249 -6.87 -3.88 -12.99
N ASP A 250 -5.87 -3.43 -13.74
CA ASP A 250 -4.50 -3.93 -13.77
C ASP A 250 -3.83 -3.75 -12.40
N VAL A 251 -3.94 -2.54 -11.83
CA VAL A 251 -3.43 -2.27 -10.48
C VAL A 251 -4.12 -3.16 -9.44
N ARG A 252 -5.45 -3.32 -9.53
CA ARG A 252 -6.21 -4.21 -8.65
C ARG A 252 -5.83 -5.67 -8.84
N LYS A 253 -5.50 -6.12 -10.05
CA LYS A 253 -5.08 -7.49 -10.32
C LYS A 253 -3.78 -7.83 -9.60
N VAL A 254 -2.80 -6.93 -9.65
CA VAL A 254 -1.49 -7.12 -9.02
C VAL A 254 -1.57 -6.91 -7.50
N LEU A 255 -2.17 -5.82 -7.03
CA LEU A 255 -2.19 -5.46 -5.60
C LEU A 255 -3.34 -6.10 -4.81
N GLY A 256 -4.38 -6.63 -5.45
CA GLY A 256 -5.56 -7.21 -4.78
C GLY A 256 -5.27 -8.50 -4.01
N GLN A 257 -4.17 -9.16 -4.33
CA GLN A 257 -3.66 -10.35 -3.63
C GLN A 257 -2.12 -10.35 -3.69
N GLY A 258 -1.51 -9.19 -3.38
CA GLY A 258 -0.05 -9.04 -3.46
C GLY A 258 0.67 -9.61 -2.24
N GLY A 259 -0.05 -9.90 -1.16
CA GLY A 259 0.55 -10.45 0.06
C GLY A 259 1.54 -9.45 0.65
N VAL A 260 2.79 -9.86 0.86
CA VAL A 260 3.86 -8.98 1.32
C VAL A 260 4.56 -8.38 0.10
N ALA A 261 4.75 -7.08 0.13
CA ALA A 261 5.45 -6.33 -0.90
C ALA A 261 6.61 -5.51 -0.31
N MET A 262 7.58 -5.23 -1.15
CA MET A 262 8.76 -4.44 -0.84
C MET A 262 8.99 -3.42 -1.95
N ILE A 263 9.61 -2.29 -1.60
CA ILE A 263 9.85 -1.20 -2.54
C ILE A 263 11.35 -1.12 -2.83
N GLY A 264 11.70 -1.19 -4.11
CA GLY A 264 12.97 -0.73 -4.66
C GLY A 264 12.83 0.68 -5.21
N LEU A 265 13.72 1.58 -4.80
CA LEU A 265 13.80 2.96 -5.32
C LEU A 265 15.15 3.16 -6.00
N GLY A 266 15.13 3.65 -7.24
CA GLY A 266 16.32 4.03 -7.97
C GLY A 266 16.17 5.40 -8.63
N GLU A 267 17.27 6.15 -8.68
CA GLU A 267 17.30 7.47 -9.28
C GLU A 267 18.66 7.67 -9.96
N SER A 268 18.66 8.13 -11.21
CA SER A 268 19.89 8.43 -11.95
C SER A 268 19.79 9.79 -12.62
N LYS A 269 20.94 10.41 -12.89
CA LYS A 269 21.02 11.72 -13.55
C LYS A 269 21.99 11.69 -14.72
N GLY A 270 21.63 12.37 -15.81
CA GLY A 270 22.47 12.49 -17.00
C GLY A 270 22.10 11.52 -18.14
N GLN A 271 22.81 11.60 -19.26
CA GLN A 271 22.40 10.90 -20.50
C GLN A 271 23.04 9.51 -20.68
N SER A 272 24.30 9.33 -20.29
CA SER A 272 25.01 8.05 -20.44
C SER A 272 24.66 7.12 -19.27
N ASN A 273 24.12 5.94 -19.57
CA ASN A 273 23.80 4.87 -18.62
C ASN A 273 22.68 5.12 -17.61
N LYS A 274 21.86 6.18 -17.78
CA LYS A 274 20.74 6.50 -16.86
C LYS A 274 19.85 5.29 -16.51
N VAL A 275 19.45 4.52 -17.52
CA VAL A 275 18.62 3.33 -17.33
C VAL A 275 19.31 2.28 -16.45
N GLU A 276 20.60 2.03 -16.68
CA GLU A 276 21.34 1.00 -15.95
C GLU A 276 21.57 1.40 -14.50
N GLU A 277 21.92 2.66 -14.25
CA GLU A 277 22.09 3.19 -12.90
C GLU A 277 20.77 3.17 -12.14
N ALA A 278 19.68 3.69 -12.71
CA ALA A 278 18.37 3.72 -12.05
C ALA A 278 17.86 2.32 -11.72
N VAL A 279 18.02 1.35 -12.61
CA VAL A 279 17.61 -0.04 -12.36
C VAL A 279 18.49 -0.70 -11.29
N ASN A 280 19.81 -0.49 -11.36
CA ASN A 280 20.72 -1.05 -10.37
C ASN A 280 20.45 -0.47 -8.97
N ASP A 281 20.17 0.82 -8.87
CA ASP A 281 19.81 1.46 -7.60
C ASP A 281 18.47 0.94 -7.06
N ALA A 282 17.49 0.73 -7.95
CA ALA A 282 16.19 0.18 -7.57
C ALA A 282 16.29 -1.26 -7.06
N LEU A 283 17.04 -2.13 -7.75
CA LEU A 283 17.12 -3.55 -7.46
C LEU A 283 18.13 -3.91 -6.36
N ASN A 284 19.21 -3.15 -6.23
CA ASN A 284 20.18 -3.31 -5.13
C ASN A 284 19.86 -2.40 -3.94
N ASN A 285 18.63 -1.87 -3.88
CA ASN A 285 18.21 -1.01 -2.79
C ASN A 285 18.26 -1.79 -1.46
N PRO A 286 18.77 -1.19 -0.36
CA PRO A 286 18.81 -1.85 0.95
C PRO A 286 17.45 -2.35 1.47
N LEU A 287 16.34 -1.78 0.99
CA LEU A 287 14.99 -2.27 1.31
C LEU A 287 14.68 -3.64 0.71
N LEU A 288 15.38 -4.04 -0.35
CA LEU A 288 15.29 -5.35 -1.00
C LEU A 288 16.39 -6.33 -0.57
N GLU A 289 17.28 -5.90 0.33
CA GLU A 289 18.41 -6.71 0.78
C GLU A 289 17.95 -7.99 1.51
N ASP A 290 18.64 -9.11 1.24
CA ASP A 290 18.36 -10.46 1.75
C ASP A 290 17.05 -11.10 1.26
N LEU A 291 16.46 -10.56 0.18
CA LEU A 291 15.32 -11.16 -0.50
C LEU A 291 15.77 -11.87 -1.78
N ASP A 292 15.21 -13.05 -2.01
CA ASP A 292 15.36 -13.74 -3.28
C ASP A 292 14.30 -13.24 -4.26
N LEU A 293 14.66 -12.21 -5.04
CA LEU A 293 13.76 -11.59 -6.01
C LEU A 293 13.27 -12.59 -7.07
N SER A 294 14.00 -13.68 -7.32
CA SER A 294 13.60 -14.71 -8.29
C SER A 294 12.32 -15.46 -7.90
N THR A 295 11.90 -15.37 -6.64
CA THR A 295 10.65 -15.96 -6.14
C THR A 295 9.44 -15.03 -6.30
N ALA A 296 9.66 -13.76 -6.65
CA ALA A 296 8.58 -12.78 -6.72
C ALA A 296 7.67 -13.04 -7.92
N ARG A 297 6.39 -13.27 -7.65
CA ARG A 297 5.39 -13.58 -8.70
C ARG A 297 4.66 -12.36 -9.26
N LYS A 298 4.86 -11.18 -8.67
CA LYS A 298 4.11 -9.97 -9.02
C LYS A 298 4.98 -8.72 -8.88
N ALA A 299 4.94 -7.85 -9.88
CA ALA A 299 5.65 -6.58 -9.85
C ALA A 299 4.83 -5.43 -10.43
N LEU A 300 4.90 -4.27 -9.78
CA LEU A 300 4.45 -2.98 -10.29
C LEU A 300 5.66 -2.07 -10.47
N ILE A 301 5.90 -1.61 -11.70
CA ILE A 301 7.05 -0.77 -12.06
C ILE A 301 6.55 0.61 -12.46
N CYS A 302 6.90 1.64 -11.70
CA CYS A 302 6.64 3.03 -12.04
C CYS A 302 7.93 3.67 -12.56
N VAL A 303 7.89 4.19 -13.77
CA VAL A 303 8.99 4.95 -14.37
C VAL A 303 8.59 6.42 -14.45
N SER A 304 9.44 7.31 -13.95
CA SER A 304 9.22 8.76 -14.04
C SER A 304 10.48 9.44 -14.54
N GLY A 305 10.35 10.41 -15.44
CA GLY A 305 11.47 11.20 -15.95
C GLY A 305 11.00 12.52 -16.53
N GLY A 306 11.93 13.38 -16.94
CA GLY A 306 11.56 14.60 -17.66
C GLY A 306 11.15 14.31 -19.11
N GLU A 307 10.98 15.39 -19.89
CA GLU A 307 10.56 15.32 -21.30
C GLU A 307 11.50 14.48 -22.20
N ASP A 308 12.72 14.18 -21.74
CA ASP A 308 13.70 13.35 -22.45
C ASP A 308 13.51 11.84 -22.21
N LEU A 309 12.52 11.44 -21.39
CA LEU A 309 12.20 10.04 -21.16
C LEU A 309 11.65 9.40 -22.44
N SER A 310 12.39 8.46 -23.00
CA SER A 310 11.96 7.73 -24.19
C SER A 310 11.24 6.43 -23.84
N LEU A 311 10.36 5.97 -24.74
CA LEU A 311 9.74 4.64 -24.61
C LEU A 311 10.79 3.51 -24.55
N ARG A 312 11.92 3.69 -25.26
CA ARG A 312 13.04 2.74 -25.24
C ARG A 312 13.69 2.65 -23.86
N ASP A 313 13.80 3.77 -23.15
CA ASP A 313 14.33 3.76 -21.78
C ASP A 313 13.40 2.96 -20.86
N ALA A 314 12.09 3.20 -20.95
CA ALA A 314 11.08 2.48 -20.18
C ALA A 314 11.08 0.97 -20.47
N GLU A 315 11.13 0.58 -21.75
CA GLU A 315 11.19 -0.84 -22.17
C GLU A 315 12.44 -1.54 -21.61
N GLN A 316 13.59 -0.87 -21.64
CA GLN A 316 14.83 -1.43 -21.09
C GLN A 316 14.76 -1.60 -19.57
N ILE A 317 14.14 -0.66 -18.85
CA ILE A 317 13.93 -0.75 -17.40
C ILE A 317 13.09 -1.98 -17.06
N VAL A 318 11.95 -2.14 -17.74
CA VAL A 318 11.02 -3.27 -17.52
C VAL A 318 11.72 -4.59 -17.82
N ALA A 319 12.41 -4.70 -18.96
CA ALA A 319 13.12 -5.93 -19.35
C ALA A 319 14.23 -6.31 -18.34
N LYS A 320 14.97 -5.33 -17.81
CA LYS A 320 16.01 -5.58 -16.80
C LYS A 320 15.41 -6.04 -15.47
N ILE A 321 14.32 -5.44 -15.01
CA ILE A 321 13.64 -5.86 -13.77
C ILE A 321 13.04 -7.26 -13.95
N GLN A 322 12.39 -7.53 -15.09
CA GLN A 322 11.85 -8.85 -15.41
C GLN A 322 12.91 -9.94 -15.38
N SER A 323 14.14 -9.66 -15.82
CA SER A 323 15.25 -10.63 -15.78
C SER A 323 15.72 -11.03 -14.38
N ARG A 324 15.21 -10.36 -13.33
CA ARG A 324 15.62 -10.54 -11.94
C ARG A 324 14.52 -11.12 -11.05
N ILE A 325 13.29 -11.20 -11.57
CA ILE A 325 12.14 -11.81 -10.89
C ILE A 325 11.74 -13.11 -11.58
N ASP A 326 10.71 -13.78 -11.07
CA ASP A 326 10.21 -15.03 -11.66
C ASP A 326 9.81 -14.82 -13.13
N SER A 327 10.11 -15.78 -14.01
CA SER A 327 9.82 -15.66 -15.44
C SER A 327 8.32 -15.63 -15.77
N ASP A 328 7.51 -16.22 -14.89
CA ASP A 328 6.05 -16.26 -14.98
C ASP A 328 5.40 -15.16 -14.13
N ALA A 329 6.18 -14.21 -13.60
CA ALA A 329 5.67 -13.11 -12.80
C ALA A 329 4.70 -12.21 -13.58
N GLU A 330 3.61 -11.81 -12.95
CA GLU A 330 2.71 -10.79 -13.48
C GLU A 330 3.31 -9.40 -13.28
N ILE A 331 3.65 -8.72 -14.38
CA ILE A 331 4.26 -7.39 -14.36
C ILE A 331 3.28 -6.38 -14.92
N ILE A 332 3.01 -5.34 -14.16
CA ILE A 332 2.36 -4.11 -14.64
C ILE A 332 3.38 -2.98 -14.57
N TRP A 333 3.36 -2.08 -15.55
CA TRP A 333 4.27 -0.95 -15.56
C TRP A 333 3.62 0.27 -16.20
N GLY A 334 4.02 1.44 -15.70
CA GLY A 334 3.55 2.72 -16.20
C GLY A 334 4.69 3.73 -16.29
N ALA A 335 4.51 4.74 -17.13
CA ALA A 335 5.52 5.77 -17.36
C ALA A 335 4.90 7.17 -17.32
N SER A 336 5.40 8.02 -16.43
CA SER A 336 4.98 9.41 -16.27
C SER A 336 6.08 10.40 -16.64
N ILE A 337 5.67 11.53 -17.21
CA ILE A 337 6.56 12.68 -17.41
C ILE A 337 6.36 13.64 -16.24
N ASP A 338 7.44 13.97 -15.57
CA ASP A 338 7.50 14.96 -14.50
C ASP A 338 8.52 16.03 -14.87
N ASN A 339 8.02 17.24 -15.16
CA ASN A 339 8.83 18.38 -15.58
C ASN A 339 9.83 18.83 -14.51
N ASP A 340 9.58 18.51 -13.24
CA ASP A 340 10.50 18.83 -12.15
C ASP A 340 11.75 17.93 -12.15
N LEU A 341 11.68 16.75 -12.79
CA LEU A 341 12.80 15.80 -12.86
C LEU A 341 13.88 16.18 -13.88
N LYS A 342 13.56 17.00 -14.90
CA LYS A 342 14.51 17.43 -15.94
C LYS A 342 15.28 16.25 -16.56
N ASP A 343 16.57 16.11 -16.24
CA ASP A 343 17.48 15.06 -16.72
C ASP A 343 17.60 13.86 -15.77
N THR A 344 16.67 13.76 -14.81
CA THR A 344 16.62 12.71 -13.80
C THR A 344 15.63 11.62 -14.21
N LEU A 345 16.07 10.36 -14.15
CA LEU A 345 15.22 9.19 -14.32
C LEU A 345 15.01 8.53 -12.95
N ARG A 346 13.76 8.32 -12.57
CA ARG A 346 13.35 7.64 -11.33
C ARG A 346 12.63 6.34 -11.68
N VAL A 347 12.99 5.28 -10.96
CA VAL A 347 12.34 3.97 -11.04
C VAL A 347 11.88 3.56 -9.66
N ILE A 348 10.61 3.19 -9.57
CA ILE A 348 10.02 2.62 -8.36
C ILE A 348 9.51 1.23 -8.72
N ALA A 349 10.11 0.21 -8.11
CA ALA A 349 9.72 -1.18 -8.31
C ALA A 349 9.07 -1.68 -7.02
N LEU A 350 7.78 -1.97 -7.08
CA LEU A 350 7.07 -2.66 -6.03
C LEU A 350 7.04 -4.15 -6.38
N ILE A 351 7.75 -4.94 -5.59
CA ILE A 351 7.91 -6.38 -5.79
C ILE A 351 7.09 -7.07 -4.71
N SER A 352 6.18 -7.94 -5.11
CA SER A 352 5.19 -8.56 -4.21
C SER A 352 5.08 -10.05 -4.44
N ASP A 353 4.42 -10.73 -3.50
CA ASP A 353 4.29 -12.19 -3.48
C ASP A 353 5.66 -12.89 -3.54
N ILE A 354 6.53 -12.47 -2.62
CA ILE A 354 7.92 -12.92 -2.47
C ILE A 354 8.07 -13.78 -1.21
N ASP A 355 8.90 -14.82 -1.28
CA ASP A 355 9.24 -15.69 -0.14
C ASP A 355 10.09 -14.90 0.88
N SER A 356 9.42 -14.07 1.68
CA SER A 356 10.07 -13.17 2.62
C SER A 356 10.55 -13.91 3.88
N ASN A 357 11.60 -13.40 4.52
CA ASN A 357 12.06 -13.92 5.80
C ASN A 357 10.98 -13.86 6.89
N PHE A 358 9.96 -13.02 6.75
CA PHE A 358 8.82 -13.00 7.65
C PHE A 358 8.00 -14.30 7.61
N GLU A 359 7.92 -14.98 6.46
CA GLU A 359 7.31 -16.32 6.39
C GLU A 359 8.19 -17.36 7.09
N LYS A 360 9.51 -17.27 6.89
CA LYS A 360 10.52 -18.16 7.53
C LYS A 360 10.61 -17.95 9.05
N GLU A 361 10.43 -16.72 9.51
CA GLU A 361 10.31 -16.35 10.93
C GLU A 361 8.93 -16.66 11.52
N GLY A 362 8.01 -17.19 10.72
CA GLY A 362 6.68 -17.63 11.14
C GLY A 362 5.67 -16.49 11.37
N VAL A 363 5.99 -15.26 10.95
CA VAL A 363 5.11 -14.08 11.08
C VAL A 363 3.82 -14.27 10.30
N PHE A 364 3.88 -14.88 9.10
CA PHE A 364 2.73 -15.04 8.20
C PHE A 364 2.20 -16.47 8.08
N GLN A 365 2.45 -17.35 9.07
CA GLN A 365 1.97 -18.73 9.02
C GLN A 365 0.49 -18.80 8.62
N LEU A 366 0.25 -19.30 7.39
CA LEU A 366 -1.05 -19.63 6.86
C LEU A 366 -1.65 -20.75 7.73
N LYS A 367 -2.85 -20.49 8.27
CA LYS A 367 -3.82 -21.45 8.81
C LYS A 367 -3.30 -22.89 9.01
N ASN A 368 -2.51 -23.14 10.05
CA ASN A 368 -2.33 -24.49 10.60
C ASN A 368 -2.70 -24.59 12.08
N ASP A 369 -3.24 -23.52 12.68
CA ASP A 369 -3.69 -23.55 14.07
C ASP A 369 -4.85 -24.55 14.29
N ALA A 370 -5.64 -24.87 13.26
CA ALA A 370 -6.71 -25.86 13.37
C ALA A 370 -6.19 -27.31 13.36
N GLU A 371 -5.15 -27.60 12.56
CA GLU A 371 -4.53 -28.93 12.52
C GLU A 371 -3.56 -29.15 13.68
N ASP A 372 -2.87 -28.11 14.15
CA ASP A 372 -2.01 -28.20 15.35
C ASP A 372 -2.81 -28.23 16.66
N LEU A 373 -3.98 -27.56 16.76
CA LEU A 373 -4.89 -27.82 17.87
C LEU A 373 -5.45 -29.24 17.81
N ALA A 374 -5.84 -29.73 16.64
CA ALA A 374 -6.35 -31.08 16.46
C ALA A 374 -5.26 -32.11 16.83
N GLN A 375 -4.06 -32.01 16.26
CA GLN A 375 -2.93 -32.90 16.56
C GLN A 375 -2.43 -32.76 18.01
N GLY A 376 -2.50 -31.57 18.60
CA GLY A 376 -2.21 -31.32 20.02
C GLY A 376 -3.22 -31.99 20.96
N LEU A 377 -4.50 -32.02 20.60
CA LEU A 377 -5.56 -32.74 21.31
C LEU A 377 -5.45 -34.27 21.11
N THR A 378 -5.09 -34.75 19.92
CA THR A 378 -4.89 -36.19 19.66
C THR A 378 -3.63 -36.72 20.36
N LYS A 379 -2.53 -35.95 20.42
CA LYS A 379 -1.31 -36.31 21.16
C LYS A 379 -1.50 -36.22 22.69
N LYS A 380 -2.27 -35.26 23.21
CA LYS A 380 -2.64 -35.22 24.65
C LYS A 380 -3.53 -36.40 25.06
N ASN A 381 -4.40 -36.89 24.19
CA ASN A 381 -5.24 -38.06 24.49
C ASN A 381 -4.50 -39.39 24.36
N GLN A 382 -3.50 -39.51 23.47
CA GLN A 382 -2.67 -40.71 23.39
C GLN A 382 -1.62 -40.82 24.53
N ASN A 383 -1.07 -39.70 25.01
CA ASN A 383 -0.16 -39.71 26.17
C ASN A 383 -0.85 -39.77 27.54
N ASN A 384 -2.12 -39.34 27.65
CA ASN A 384 -2.91 -39.52 28.89
C ASN A 384 -3.66 -40.86 28.97
N GLY A 385 -3.68 -41.65 27.89
CA GLY A 385 -4.37 -42.94 27.82
C GLY A 385 -3.59 -44.13 28.41
N LYS A 386 -2.27 -44.01 28.64
CA LYS A 386 -1.44 -45.13 29.16
C LYS A 386 -0.98 -45.00 30.62
N ASN A 387 -1.13 -43.83 31.26
CA ASN A 387 -0.69 -43.63 32.66
C ASN A 387 -1.84 -43.40 33.67
N LYS A 388 -3.09 -43.65 33.29
CA LYS A 388 -4.26 -43.55 34.20
C LYS A 388 -4.99 -44.87 34.47
N SER A 389 -4.51 -46.02 34.03
CA SER A 389 -5.10 -47.32 34.40
C SER A 389 -4.52 -47.97 35.67
N GLU A 390 -3.37 -47.51 36.18
CA GLU A 390 -2.77 -48.06 37.42
C GLU A 390 -2.96 -47.17 38.67
N SER A 391 -3.19 -45.86 38.50
CA SER A 391 -3.38 -44.94 39.65
C SER A 391 -4.79 -44.99 40.27
N TYR A 392 -5.79 -45.50 39.55
CA TYR A 392 -7.19 -45.54 40.03
C TYR A 392 -7.57 -46.85 40.75
N ARG A 393 -6.76 -47.93 40.64
CA ARG A 393 -6.98 -49.17 41.40
C ARG A 393 -6.37 -49.17 42.81
N SER A 394 -5.41 -48.29 43.12
CA SER A 394 -4.81 -48.21 44.47
C SER A 394 -5.50 -47.22 45.42
N LYS A 395 -6.25 -46.23 44.89
CA LYS A 395 -6.98 -45.23 45.71
C LYS A 395 -8.39 -45.63 46.14
N PHE A 396 -8.97 -46.69 45.57
CA PHE A 396 -10.26 -47.23 46.02
C PHE A 396 -10.16 -48.33 47.09
N ALA A 397 -8.96 -48.88 47.34
CA ALA A 397 -8.75 -49.91 48.36
C ALA A 397 -8.41 -49.35 49.77
N SER A 398 -7.96 -48.08 49.89
CA SER A 398 -7.60 -47.49 51.21
C SER A 398 -8.69 -46.63 51.85
N LYS A 399 -9.79 -46.32 51.15
CA LYS A 399 -10.90 -45.49 51.68
C LYS A 399 -12.10 -46.28 52.22
N LYS A 400 -12.01 -47.60 52.35
CA LYS A 400 -13.07 -48.46 52.95
C LYS A 400 -12.79 -48.92 54.40
N LYS A 401 -11.69 -48.47 55.03
CA LYS A 401 -11.36 -48.79 56.43
C LYS A 401 -11.51 -47.62 57.43
N GLY A 402 -11.98 -46.46 57.00
CA GLY A 402 -12.08 -45.26 57.85
C GLY A 402 -13.48 -44.78 58.20
N PHE A 403 -14.55 -45.51 57.85
CA PHE A 403 -15.94 -45.03 58.02
C PHE A 403 -16.84 -45.93 58.89
N LEU A 404 -16.24 -46.71 59.80
CA LEU A 404 -16.98 -47.49 60.80
C LEU A 404 -16.34 -47.33 62.20
N SER A 405 -16.38 -46.13 62.77
CA SER A 405 -16.06 -45.94 64.20
C SER A 405 -16.73 -44.75 64.89
N ILE A 406 -17.88 -44.23 64.40
CA ILE A 406 -18.65 -43.18 65.10
C ILE A 406 -20.13 -43.56 65.23
N PHE A 407 -20.42 -44.82 65.55
CA PHE A 407 -21.69 -45.23 66.18
C PHE A 407 -21.47 -46.53 66.95
N LYS A 408 -21.00 -46.40 68.19
CA LYS A 408 -21.36 -47.24 69.34
C LYS A 408 -21.03 -46.50 70.62
#